data_AF-A0A2G5VC25-F1
#
_entry.id   AF-A0A2G5VC25-F1
#
_cell.length_a   1.000
_cell.length_b   1.000
_cell.length_c   1.000
_cell.angle_alpha   90.00
_cell.angle_beta   90.00
_cell.angle_gamma   90.00
#
_symmetry.space_group_name_H-M   'P 1'
#
loop_
_entity.id
_entity.type
_entity.pdbx_description
1 polymer ?
#
loop_
_entity_poly.entity_id
_entity_poly.type
_entity_poly.pdbx_seq_one_letter_code
_entity_poly.pdbx_strand_id
1 'polypeptide(L)'
;MADNPDHFQPIQDGAVFDPVRFRDVDMEEVREFGEEQIRAERRRAARLRRQHLMRRRARDHQLRAAELRHRVYKVEKIFADRLEKFECALCKTCIVNTEFEEHVEACAKEKGVPENQTYLHKNHFLSQPYILEQEIYKIREYLEIEYLEVTADREKIMDMHCILCHTSHEHKAGLCYPDRQKHAFKQKVNDPAQLYVAHYQNWLIYTKQKGLDEINERHAAHFAYIERLAVASEQIGSVTENERQNVWSDYRQKTMRQNEAERAKFVERENKKIRSLVRKKANAIMAIVNDELEAMQQYLNVNMVSPDIEKSHPIPKNSSGRGSRSGQQFRSSRFSEYATTRSSGCGTC
;
A
#
# COMPACT_ATOMS: atom_id res chain seq x y z
N MET A 1 -34.76 -50.41 36.08
CA MET A 1 -35.67 -49.25 36.14
C MET A 1 -35.67 -48.63 34.75
N ALA A 2 -36.34 -49.16 33.73
CA ALA A 2 -37.70 -49.70 33.64
C ALA A 2 -38.70 -48.77 34.32
N ASP A 3 -39.37 -47.95 33.50
CA ASP A 3 -40.80 -47.70 33.65
C ASP A 3 -41.43 -47.44 32.29
N ASN A 4 -42.34 -48.34 31.97
CA ASN A 4 -43.24 -48.42 30.83
C ASN A 4 -44.61 -47.94 31.30
N PRO A 5 -45.40 -47.22 30.49
CA PRO A 5 -46.84 -47.34 30.63
C PRO A 5 -47.51 -47.60 29.27
N ASP A 6 -47.71 -48.87 28.98
CA ASP A 6 -48.82 -49.36 28.17
C ASP A 6 -50.12 -49.24 28.97
N HIS A 7 -51.11 -48.51 28.47
CA HIS A 7 -52.53 -48.83 28.63
C HIS A 7 -53.35 -48.00 27.64
N PHE A 8 -53.54 -48.52 26.42
CA PHE A 8 -54.66 -48.13 25.58
C PHE A 8 -55.59 -49.32 25.39
N GLN A 9 -56.85 -49.09 25.75
CA GLN A 9 -57.93 -50.07 25.72
C GLN A 9 -58.28 -50.49 24.29
N PRO A 10 -58.86 -51.70 24.09
CA PRO A 10 -59.41 -52.10 22.80
C PRO A 10 -60.64 -51.23 22.51
N ILE A 11 -60.59 -50.46 21.42
CA ILE A 11 -61.76 -49.73 20.91
C ILE A 11 -62.74 -50.79 20.39
N GLN A 12 -63.90 -50.83 21.03
CA GLN A 12 -65.02 -51.68 20.63
C GLN A 12 -65.49 -51.28 19.23
N ASP A 13 -65.53 -52.27 18.34
CA ASP A 13 -66.28 -52.25 17.09
C ASP A 13 -67.75 -51.89 17.40
N GLY A 14 -68.28 -50.83 16.80
CA GLY A 14 -69.69 -50.48 17.01
C GLY A 14 -70.16 -49.10 16.57
N ALA A 15 -69.30 -48.21 16.07
CA ALA A 15 -69.77 -47.00 15.39
C ALA A 15 -69.80 -47.28 13.89
N VAL A 16 -70.97 -47.67 13.41
CA VAL A 16 -71.35 -47.60 11.99
C VAL A 16 -71.02 -46.19 11.53
N PHE A 17 -69.92 -46.06 10.77
CA PHE A 17 -69.62 -44.84 10.03
C PHE A 17 -70.73 -44.71 9.01
N ASP A 18 -71.75 -43.93 9.35
CA ASP A 18 -72.70 -43.42 8.39
C ASP A 18 -71.84 -42.72 7.33
N PRO A 19 -71.82 -43.19 6.07
CA PRO A 19 -71.09 -42.50 5.04
C PRO A 19 -71.82 -41.18 4.89
N VAL A 20 -71.28 -40.14 5.53
CA VAL A 20 -71.62 -38.76 5.20
C VAL A 20 -71.40 -38.70 3.71
N ARG A 21 -72.51 -38.73 2.97
CA ARG A 21 -72.54 -38.45 1.54
C ARG A 21 -71.85 -37.10 1.45
N PHE A 22 -70.57 -37.12 1.08
CA PHE A 22 -69.90 -35.97 0.53
C PHE A 22 -70.75 -35.64 -0.69
N ARG A 23 -71.70 -34.73 -0.49
CA ARG A 23 -72.35 -34.00 -1.58
C ARG A 23 -71.22 -33.60 -2.50
N ASP A 24 -71.39 -33.93 -3.77
CA ASP A 24 -70.49 -33.65 -4.87
C ASP A 24 -69.68 -32.38 -4.58
N VAL A 25 -68.49 -32.56 -3.99
CA VAL A 25 -67.58 -31.45 -3.78
C VAL A 25 -67.13 -31.13 -5.18
N ASP A 26 -67.56 -29.97 -5.67
CA ASP A 26 -67.27 -29.57 -7.02
C ASP A 26 -65.75 -29.56 -7.19
N MET A 27 -65.25 -30.57 -7.92
CA MET A 27 -63.82 -30.77 -8.13
C MET A 27 -63.20 -29.55 -8.84
N GLU A 28 -64.04 -28.75 -9.50
CA GLU A 28 -63.71 -27.46 -10.08
C GLU A 28 -63.35 -26.43 -8.99
N GLU A 29 -64.14 -26.31 -7.92
CA GLU A 29 -63.85 -25.39 -6.79
C GLU A 29 -62.57 -25.77 -6.04
N VAL A 30 -62.31 -27.08 -5.84
CA VAL A 30 -61.08 -27.56 -5.18
C VAL A 30 -59.86 -27.27 -6.07
N ARG A 31 -59.99 -27.42 -7.40
CA ARG A 31 -58.94 -27.08 -8.36
C ARG A 31 -58.68 -25.58 -8.39
N GLU A 32 -59.74 -24.76 -8.42
CA GLU A 32 -59.64 -23.29 -8.37
C GLU A 32 -58.97 -22.81 -7.08
N PHE A 33 -59.34 -23.38 -5.93
CA PHE A 33 -58.73 -23.06 -4.64
C PHE A 33 -57.24 -23.46 -4.60
N GLY A 34 -56.89 -24.61 -5.16
CA GLY A 34 -55.49 -25.03 -5.32
C GLY A 34 -54.68 -24.10 -6.22
N GLU A 35 -55.25 -23.67 -7.35
CA GLU A 35 -54.63 -22.69 -8.23
C GLU A 35 -54.49 -21.30 -7.58
N GLU A 36 -55.51 -20.86 -6.82
CA GLU A 36 -55.50 -19.63 -6.03
C GLU A 36 -54.36 -19.63 -5.01
N GLN A 37 -54.17 -20.75 -4.29
CA GLN A 37 -53.04 -20.94 -3.37
C GLN A 37 -51.70 -20.87 -4.10
N ILE A 38 -51.54 -21.57 -5.23
CA ILE A 38 -50.30 -21.52 -6.03
C ILE A 38 -50.03 -20.10 -6.52
N ARG A 39 -51.05 -19.36 -6.99
CA ARG A 39 -50.92 -17.95 -7.39
C ARG A 39 -50.56 -17.07 -6.18
N ALA A 40 -51.16 -17.29 -5.02
CA ALA A 40 -50.86 -16.55 -3.79
C ALA A 40 -49.41 -16.79 -3.32
N GLU A 41 -48.93 -18.02 -3.40
CA GLU A 41 -47.57 -18.39 -3.02
C GLU A 41 -46.54 -17.83 -4.00
N ARG A 42 -46.81 -17.86 -5.32
CA ARG A 42 -46.00 -17.17 -6.34
C ARG A 42 -45.91 -15.67 -6.08
N ARG A 43 -47.03 -15.03 -5.72
CA ARG A 43 -47.07 -13.61 -5.32
C ARG A 43 -46.24 -13.34 -4.06
N ARG A 44 -46.30 -14.23 -3.05
CA ARG A 44 -45.48 -14.14 -1.83
C ARG A 44 -43.98 -14.28 -2.14
N ALA A 45 -43.60 -15.27 -2.95
CA ALA A 45 -42.23 -15.48 -3.39
C ALA A 45 -41.69 -14.30 -4.23
N ALA A 46 -42.51 -13.72 -5.11
CA ALA A 46 -42.15 -12.52 -5.86
C ALA A 46 -41.92 -11.30 -4.95
N ARG A 47 -42.78 -11.09 -3.94
CA ARG A 47 -42.60 -10.02 -2.93
C ARG A 47 -41.31 -10.20 -2.14
N LEU A 48 -41.02 -11.41 -1.66
CA LEU A 48 -39.77 -11.72 -0.95
C LEU A 48 -38.54 -11.49 -1.83
N ARG A 49 -38.57 -11.96 -3.08
CA ARG A 49 -37.49 -11.69 -4.06
C ARG A 49 -37.27 -10.20 -4.26
N ARG A 50 -38.34 -9.42 -4.42
CA ARG A 50 -38.27 -7.95 -4.56
C ARG A 50 -37.69 -7.29 -3.31
N GLN A 51 -38.10 -7.72 -2.11
CA GLN A 51 -37.58 -7.21 -0.85
C GLN A 51 -36.08 -7.54 -0.66
N HIS A 52 -35.66 -8.76 -1.00
CA HIS A 52 -34.24 -9.14 -1.02
C HIS A 52 -33.44 -8.30 -2.03
N LEU A 53 -33.98 -8.05 -3.22
CA LEU A 53 -33.34 -7.22 -4.24
C LEU A 53 -33.15 -5.78 -3.76
N MET A 54 -34.16 -5.18 -3.11
CA MET A 54 -34.09 -3.83 -2.56
C MET A 54 -33.07 -3.72 -1.42
N ARG A 55 -33.02 -4.71 -0.51
CA ARG A 55 -32.01 -4.77 0.56
C ARG A 55 -30.59 -4.99 0.03
N ARG A 56 -30.46 -5.69 -1.11
CA ARG A 56 -29.17 -5.87 -1.79
C ARG A 56 -28.70 -4.55 -2.41
N ARG A 57 -29.56 -3.87 -3.17
CA ARG A 57 -29.26 -2.54 -3.76
C ARG A 57 -28.89 -1.49 -2.71
N ALA A 58 -29.59 -1.45 -1.58
CA ALA A 58 -29.29 -0.51 -0.50
C ALA A 58 -27.90 -0.76 0.11
N ARG A 59 -27.53 -2.03 0.32
CA ARG A 59 -26.18 -2.41 0.76
C ARG A 59 -25.12 -2.08 -0.29
N ASP A 60 -25.38 -2.39 -1.56
CA ASP A 60 -24.47 -2.07 -2.66
C ASP A 60 -24.25 -0.55 -2.80
N HIS A 61 -25.28 0.28 -2.56
CA HIS A 61 -25.16 1.73 -2.55
C HIS A 61 -24.38 2.26 -1.35
N GLN A 62 -24.56 1.67 -0.16
CA GLN A 62 -23.78 2.02 1.03
C GLN A 62 -22.29 1.68 0.86
N LEU A 63 -21.99 0.53 0.26
CA LEU A 63 -20.63 0.11 -0.08
C LEU A 63 -19.98 1.07 -1.09
N ARG A 64 -20.68 1.40 -2.19
CA ARG A 64 -20.25 2.42 -3.16
C ARG A 64 -19.92 3.76 -2.50
N ALA A 65 -20.80 4.23 -1.64
CA ALA A 65 -20.62 5.50 -0.95
C ALA A 65 -19.44 5.46 0.04
N ALA A 66 -19.21 4.33 0.72
CA ALA A 66 -18.06 4.15 1.60
C ALA A 66 -16.74 4.08 0.82
N GLU A 67 -16.71 3.41 -0.33
CA GLU A 67 -15.55 3.33 -1.21
C GLU A 67 -15.18 4.69 -1.83
N LEU A 68 -16.18 5.43 -2.32
CA LEU A 68 -15.98 6.80 -2.81
C LEU A 68 -15.40 7.71 -1.72
N ARG A 69 -15.90 7.61 -0.49
CA ARG A 69 -15.34 8.34 0.66
C ARG A 69 -13.90 7.91 0.98
N HIS A 70 -13.59 6.62 0.94
CA HIS A 70 -12.24 6.11 1.15
C HIS A 70 -11.26 6.64 0.11
N ARG A 71 -11.70 6.77 -1.15
CA ARG A 71 -10.88 7.33 -2.24
C ARG A 71 -10.64 8.82 -2.06
N VAL A 72 -11.69 9.60 -1.77
CA VAL A 72 -11.55 11.04 -1.47
C VAL A 72 -10.60 11.25 -0.30
N TYR A 73 -10.77 10.47 0.78
CA TYR A 73 -9.87 10.50 1.93
C TYR A 73 -8.42 10.18 1.54
N LYS A 74 -8.17 9.17 0.69
CA LYS A 74 -6.81 8.84 0.22
C LYS A 74 -6.19 9.95 -0.62
N VAL A 75 -6.96 10.58 -1.49
CA VAL A 75 -6.51 11.73 -2.28
C VAL A 75 -6.14 12.89 -1.35
N GLU A 76 -7.03 13.24 -0.42
CA GLU A 76 -6.80 14.28 0.59
C GLU A 76 -5.57 13.97 1.45
N LYS A 77 -5.40 12.72 1.89
CA LYS A 77 -4.22 12.27 2.63
C LYS A 77 -2.95 12.48 1.81
N ILE A 78 -2.92 12.04 0.55
CA ILE A 78 -1.74 12.22 -0.32
C ILE A 78 -1.39 13.69 -0.51
N PHE A 79 -2.39 14.57 -0.65
CA PHE A 79 -2.17 16.01 -0.70
C PHE A 79 -1.67 16.58 0.63
N ALA A 80 -2.21 16.12 1.76
CA ALA A 80 -1.75 16.51 3.08
C ALA A 80 -0.29 16.08 3.28
N ASP A 81 0.05 14.83 2.96
CA ASP A 81 1.41 14.30 3.10
C ASP A 81 2.43 15.06 2.22
N ARG A 82 2.02 15.68 1.09
CA ARG A 82 2.91 16.56 0.31
C ARG A 82 3.28 17.83 1.04
N LEU A 83 2.35 18.36 1.83
CA LEU A 83 2.49 19.60 2.58
C LEU A 83 3.06 19.37 3.98
N GLU A 84 3.12 18.11 4.42
CA GLU A 84 3.84 17.72 5.63
C GLU A 84 5.32 18.13 5.54
N LYS A 85 5.89 18.37 6.71
CA LYS A 85 7.26 18.82 6.85
C LYS A 85 8.10 17.72 7.46
N PHE A 86 9.27 17.51 6.86
CA PHE A 86 10.30 16.61 7.35
C PHE A 86 11.48 17.42 7.89
N GLU A 87 11.95 17.08 9.08
CA GLU A 87 13.06 17.79 9.70
C GLU A 87 14.38 17.41 9.03
N CYS A 88 15.09 18.40 8.50
CA CYS A 88 16.43 18.21 7.97
C CYS A 88 17.42 18.06 9.13
N ALA A 89 18.02 16.88 9.27
CA ALA A 89 18.96 16.62 10.36
C ALA A 89 20.24 17.48 10.32
N LEU A 90 20.58 18.08 9.16
CA LEU A 90 21.75 18.94 8.96
C LEU A 90 21.52 20.36 9.49
N CYS A 91 20.39 20.99 9.19
CA CYS A 91 20.08 22.38 9.56
C CYS A 91 18.98 22.52 10.61
N LYS A 92 18.34 21.42 11.02
CA LYS A 92 17.25 21.36 12.01
C LYS A 92 16.00 22.17 11.61
N THR A 93 15.89 22.55 10.34
CA THR A 93 14.68 23.20 9.82
C THR A 93 13.70 22.15 9.30
N CYS A 94 12.40 22.43 9.45
CA CYS A 94 11.32 21.60 8.92
C CYS A 94 11.03 22.02 7.48
N ILE A 95 11.29 21.13 6.53
CA ILE A 95 11.19 21.38 5.09
C ILE A 95 10.00 20.60 4.54
N VAL A 96 9.25 21.21 3.62
CA VAL A 96 8.10 20.56 3.00
C VAL A 96 8.57 19.34 2.19
N ASN A 97 7.84 18.23 2.26
CA ASN A 97 8.23 16.97 1.61
C ASN A 97 8.56 17.12 0.12
N THR A 98 7.86 17.98 -0.60
CA THR A 98 8.11 18.25 -2.03
C THR A 98 9.45 18.91 -2.33
N GLU A 99 10.04 19.60 -1.35
CA GLU A 99 11.28 20.39 -1.51
C GLU A 99 12.47 19.73 -0.79
N PHE A 100 12.23 18.65 -0.04
CA PHE A 100 13.23 18.08 0.86
C PHE A 100 14.48 17.57 0.13
N GLU A 101 14.32 16.93 -1.02
CA GLU A 101 15.44 16.36 -1.78
C GLU A 101 16.37 17.45 -2.32
N GLU A 102 15.83 18.52 -2.88
CA GLU A 102 16.60 19.68 -3.34
C GLU A 102 17.26 20.40 -2.15
N HIS A 103 16.53 20.51 -1.03
CA HIS A 103 17.04 21.11 0.18
C HIS A 103 18.24 20.35 0.76
N VAL A 104 18.19 19.02 0.87
CA VAL A 104 19.27 18.25 1.52
C VAL A 104 20.58 18.36 0.75
N GLU A 105 20.51 18.40 -0.59
CA GLU A 105 21.69 18.58 -1.45
C GLU A 105 22.29 19.98 -1.30
N ALA A 106 21.45 21.02 -1.36
CA ALA A 106 21.89 22.40 -1.15
C ALA A 106 22.46 22.63 0.26
N CYS A 107 21.78 22.12 1.29
CA CYS A 107 22.17 22.25 2.69
C CYS A 107 23.50 21.55 2.99
N ALA A 108 23.71 20.36 2.43
CA ALA A 108 24.98 19.64 2.59
C ALA A 108 26.16 20.40 1.96
N LYS A 109 25.94 20.98 0.76
CA LYS A 109 26.95 21.79 0.07
C LYS A 109 27.31 23.05 0.85
N GLU A 110 26.31 23.76 1.37
CA GLU A 110 26.51 24.97 2.20
C GLU A 110 27.31 24.67 3.47
N LYS A 111 27.02 23.53 4.12
CA LYS A 111 27.66 23.14 5.38
C LYS A 111 28.98 22.38 5.23
N GLY A 112 29.44 22.13 4.00
CA GLY A 112 30.64 21.35 3.73
C GLY A 112 30.56 19.90 4.23
N VAL A 113 29.35 19.32 4.22
CA VAL A 113 29.09 17.96 4.72
C VAL A 113 29.57 16.93 3.70
N PRO A 114 30.27 15.85 4.13
CA PRO A 114 30.74 14.82 3.22
C PRO A 114 29.59 14.05 2.57
N GLU A 115 29.83 13.56 1.35
CA GLU A 115 28.82 12.92 0.49
C GLU A 115 28.07 11.76 1.18
N ASN A 116 28.77 10.93 1.95
CA ASN A 116 28.18 9.83 2.70
C ASN A 116 27.13 10.28 3.72
N GLN A 117 27.32 11.45 4.35
CA GLN A 117 26.34 12.02 5.28
C GLN A 117 25.17 12.66 4.53
N THR A 118 25.40 13.25 3.35
CA THR A 118 24.32 13.70 2.46
C THR A 118 23.42 12.53 2.06
N TYR A 119 24.03 11.42 1.59
CA TYR A 119 23.29 10.23 1.20
C TYR A 119 22.58 9.55 2.36
N LEU A 120 23.13 9.60 3.58
CA LEU A 120 22.44 9.11 4.78
C LEU A 120 21.07 9.80 4.93
N HIS A 121 21.04 11.13 4.87
CA HIS A 121 19.82 11.91 5.05
C HIS A 121 18.87 11.79 3.85
N LYS A 122 19.39 11.77 2.63
CA LYS A 122 18.61 11.53 1.41
C LYS A 122 17.91 10.17 1.44
N ASN A 123 18.64 9.09 1.73
CA ASN A 123 18.05 7.75 1.79
C ASN A 123 17.09 7.56 2.99
N HIS A 124 17.29 8.30 4.09
CA HIS A 124 16.33 8.32 5.19
C HIS A 124 14.98 8.90 4.74
N PHE A 125 15.01 10.00 3.99
CA PHE A 125 13.80 10.62 3.44
C PHE A 125 13.14 9.74 2.37
N LEU A 126 13.91 9.21 1.42
CA LEU A 126 13.40 8.36 0.34
C LEU A 126 12.83 7.02 0.83
N SER A 127 13.13 6.63 2.07
CA SER A 127 12.55 5.46 2.73
C SER A 127 11.39 5.79 3.68
N GLN A 128 10.80 6.99 3.60
CA GLN A 128 9.57 7.33 4.32
C GLN A 128 8.31 6.84 3.61
N PRO A 129 7.28 6.33 4.33
CA PRO A 129 6.07 5.76 3.74
C PRO A 129 5.42 6.61 2.65
N TYR A 130 5.42 7.93 2.86
CA TYR A 130 4.99 8.96 1.91
C TYR A 130 5.41 8.70 0.45
N ILE A 131 6.69 8.41 0.21
CA ILE A 131 7.24 8.25 -1.14
C ILE A 131 6.60 7.03 -1.83
N LEU A 132 6.54 5.91 -1.12
CA LEU A 132 6.01 4.66 -1.66
C LEU A 132 4.50 4.74 -1.86
N GLU A 133 3.76 5.28 -0.89
CA GLU A 133 2.30 5.39 -0.96
C GLU A 133 1.86 6.27 -2.14
N GLN A 134 2.59 7.35 -2.43
CA GLN A 134 2.32 8.17 -3.61
C GLN A 134 2.49 7.40 -4.93
N GLU A 135 3.58 6.65 -5.07
CA GLU A 135 3.84 5.90 -6.31
C GLU A 135 2.82 4.77 -6.49
N ILE A 136 2.48 4.04 -5.42
CA ILE A 136 1.45 3.00 -5.46
C ILE A 136 0.11 3.61 -5.87
N TYR A 137 -0.26 4.76 -5.29
CA TYR A 137 -1.52 5.43 -5.62
C TYR A 137 -1.58 5.89 -7.09
N LYS A 138 -0.49 6.51 -7.60
CA LYS A 138 -0.41 6.91 -9.01
C LYS A 138 -0.58 5.72 -9.95
N ILE A 139 0.09 4.60 -9.66
CA ILE A 139 -0.02 3.36 -10.45
C ILE A 139 -1.44 2.81 -10.40
N ARG A 140 -2.04 2.77 -9.21
CA ARG A 140 -3.42 2.31 -9.02
C ARG A 140 -4.39 3.14 -9.84
N GLU A 141 -4.35 4.47 -9.70
CA GLU A 141 -5.23 5.39 -10.41
C GLU A 141 -5.11 5.22 -11.92
N TYR A 142 -3.88 5.14 -12.43
CA TYR A 142 -3.59 4.91 -13.84
C TYR A 142 -4.24 3.62 -14.38
N LEU A 143 -4.05 2.48 -13.71
CA LEU A 143 -4.59 1.20 -14.15
C LEU A 143 -6.12 1.10 -14.00
N GLU A 144 -6.68 1.72 -12.96
CA GLU A 144 -8.13 1.81 -12.80
C GLU A 144 -8.76 2.61 -13.94
N ILE A 145 -8.15 3.72 -14.36
CA ILE A 145 -8.64 4.54 -15.48
C ILE A 145 -8.63 3.72 -16.76
N GLU A 146 -7.50 3.09 -17.12
CA GLU A 146 -7.41 2.26 -18.33
C GLU A 146 -8.49 1.18 -18.35
N TYR A 147 -8.69 0.48 -17.22
CA TYR A 147 -9.69 -0.56 -17.13
C TYR A 147 -11.12 -0.03 -17.31
N LEU A 148 -11.44 1.10 -16.69
CA LEU A 148 -12.76 1.74 -16.80
C LEU A 148 -13.00 2.30 -18.21
N GLU A 149 -11.96 2.81 -18.89
CA GLU A 149 -12.05 3.23 -20.28
C GLU A 149 -12.39 2.06 -21.20
N VAL A 150 -11.75 0.89 -21.03
CA VAL A 150 -12.11 -0.33 -21.79
C VAL A 150 -13.50 -0.84 -21.43
N THR A 151 -13.91 -0.66 -20.17
CA THR A 151 -15.27 -1.02 -19.72
C THR A 151 -16.32 -0.17 -20.45
N ALA A 152 -16.05 1.12 -20.62
CA ALA A 152 -16.93 2.06 -21.31
C ALA A 152 -16.87 1.92 -22.84
N ASP A 153 -15.68 1.65 -23.40
CA ASP A 153 -15.42 1.51 -24.82
C ASP A 153 -14.44 0.36 -25.10
N ARG A 154 -14.95 -0.73 -25.65
CA ARG A 154 -14.17 -1.93 -25.95
C ARG A 154 -13.12 -1.72 -27.03
N GLU A 155 -13.24 -0.69 -27.87
CA GLU A 155 -12.24 -0.42 -28.90
C GLU A 155 -10.89 0.02 -28.31
N LYS A 156 -10.92 0.61 -27.10
CA LYS A 156 -9.72 1.01 -26.34
C LYS A 156 -8.94 -0.14 -25.72
N ILE A 157 -9.34 -1.40 -25.96
CA ILE A 157 -8.70 -2.54 -25.29
C ILE A 157 -7.20 -2.60 -25.52
N MET A 158 -6.73 -2.14 -26.68
CA MET A 158 -5.31 -2.10 -27.04
C MET A 158 -4.49 -1.08 -26.26
N ASP A 159 -5.13 -0.08 -25.63
CA ASP A 159 -4.48 0.94 -24.81
C ASP A 159 -4.31 0.47 -23.36
N MET A 160 -5.01 -0.59 -22.95
CA MET A 160 -5.01 -1.10 -21.59
C MET A 160 -3.77 -1.95 -21.32
N HIS A 161 -3.08 -1.70 -20.20
CA HIS A 161 -1.90 -2.47 -19.85
C HIS A 161 -2.19 -3.96 -19.73
N CYS A 162 -1.31 -4.79 -20.27
CA CYS A 162 -1.47 -6.24 -20.25
C CYS A 162 -0.12 -6.94 -20.13
N ILE A 163 -0.05 -7.89 -19.18
CA ILE A 163 1.14 -8.74 -18.99
C ILE A 163 0.81 -10.23 -19.08
N LEU A 164 -0.46 -10.56 -19.34
CA LEU A 164 -0.97 -11.93 -19.41
C LEU A 164 -1.07 -12.46 -20.84
N CYS A 165 -1.44 -11.60 -21.79
CA CYS A 165 -1.57 -12.00 -23.19
C CYS A 165 -0.20 -12.08 -23.84
N HIS A 166 0.05 -13.17 -24.58
CA HIS A 166 1.29 -13.35 -25.32
C HIS A 166 1.22 -12.74 -26.72
N THR A 167 0.00 -12.61 -27.26
CA THR A 167 -0.22 -12.05 -28.59
C THR A 167 -1.20 -10.87 -28.57
N SER A 168 -1.05 -9.97 -29.54
CA SER A 168 -1.98 -8.86 -29.75
C SER A 168 -3.42 -9.34 -30.02
N HIS A 169 -3.57 -10.48 -30.70
CA HIS A 169 -4.88 -11.09 -30.96
C HIS A 169 -5.59 -11.51 -29.66
N GLU A 170 -4.88 -12.19 -28.75
CA GLU A 170 -5.41 -12.56 -27.43
C GLU A 170 -5.81 -11.34 -26.61
N HIS A 171 -4.99 -10.28 -26.67
CA HIS A 171 -5.26 -9.04 -25.96
C HIS A 171 -6.48 -8.32 -26.51
N LYS A 172 -6.60 -8.21 -27.85
CA LYS A 172 -7.77 -7.66 -28.54
C LYS A 172 -9.04 -8.46 -28.25
N ALA A 173 -8.93 -9.78 -28.11
CA ALA A 173 -10.02 -10.65 -27.67
C ALA A 173 -10.40 -10.48 -26.19
N GLY A 174 -9.61 -9.71 -25.43
CA GLY A 174 -9.87 -9.38 -24.04
C GLY A 174 -9.63 -10.50 -23.04
N LEU A 175 -8.72 -11.45 -23.35
CA LEU A 175 -8.41 -12.55 -22.44
C LEU A 175 -7.82 -12.08 -21.10
N CYS A 176 -7.18 -10.92 -21.06
CA CYS A 176 -6.68 -10.29 -19.84
C CYS A 176 -7.74 -9.48 -19.07
N TYR A 177 -8.90 -9.18 -19.68
CA TYR A 177 -9.92 -8.33 -19.06
C TYR A 177 -10.46 -8.88 -17.73
N PRO A 178 -10.71 -10.21 -17.57
CA PRO A 178 -11.15 -10.76 -16.28
C PRO A 178 -10.17 -10.58 -15.13
N ASP A 179 -8.88 -10.33 -15.41
CA ASP A 179 -7.84 -10.12 -14.38
C ASP A 179 -8.02 -8.80 -13.61
N ARG A 180 -8.74 -7.83 -14.19
CA ARG A 180 -8.95 -6.51 -13.59
C ARG A 180 -7.65 -5.80 -13.21
N GLN A 181 -6.67 -5.84 -14.13
CA GLN A 181 -5.36 -5.21 -13.96
C GLN A 181 -4.53 -5.72 -12.76
N LYS A 182 -4.88 -6.85 -12.15
CA LYS A 182 -4.18 -7.39 -10.97
C LYS A 182 -2.70 -7.63 -11.24
N HIS A 183 -2.41 -8.31 -12.34
CA HIS A 183 -1.05 -8.68 -12.71
C HIS A 183 -0.25 -7.45 -13.17
N ALA A 184 -0.87 -6.55 -13.93
CA ALA A 184 -0.23 -5.28 -14.31
C ALA A 184 0.12 -4.42 -13.09
N PHE A 185 -0.78 -4.34 -12.10
CA PHE A 185 -0.54 -3.63 -10.85
C PHE A 185 0.67 -4.21 -10.10
N LYS A 186 0.71 -5.53 -9.91
CA LYS A 186 1.84 -6.19 -9.25
C LYS A 186 3.17 -5.94 -9.96
N GLN A 187 3.18 -5.98 -11.29
CA GLN A 187 4.40 -5.71 -12.05
C GLN A 187 4.83 -4.25 -11.92
N LYS A 188 3.91 -3.30 -12.10
CA LYS A 188 4.22 -1.86 -12.02
C LYS A 188 4.68 -1.43 -10.63
N VAL A 189 4.11 -2.00 -9.56
CA VAL A 189 4.46 -1.66 -8.18
C VAL A 189 5.77 -2.33 -7.72
N ASN A 190 6.20 -3.40 -8.38
CA ASN A 190 7.43 -4.10 -8.00
C ASN A 190 8.65 -3.17 -7.99
N ASP A 191 8.83 -2.36 -9.05
CA ASP A 191 9.98 -1.47 -9.18
C ASP A 191 10.04 -0.38 -8.07
N PRO A 192 8.99 0.43 -7.82
CA PRO A 192 9.01 1.40 -6.72
C PRO A 192 9.11 0.73 -5.35
N ALA A 193 8.51 -0.44 -5.14
CA ALA A 193 8.65 -1.18 -3.89
C ALA A 193 10.10 -1.64 -3.65
N GLN A 194 10.77 -2.16 -4.67
CA GLN A 194 12.17 -2.57 -4.60
C GLN A 194 13.09 -1.37 -4.38
N LEU A 195 12.87 -0.26 -5.10
CA LEU A 195 13.64 0.97 -4.94
C LEU A 195 13.52 1.54 -3.52
N TYR A 196 12.30 1.55 -2.97
CA TYR A 196 12.07 1.98 -1.59
C TYR A 196 12.82 1.09 -0.57
N VAL A 197 12.81 -0.24 -0.74
CA VAL A 197 13.61 -1.15 0.09
C VAL A 197 15.11 -0.87 -0.05
N ALA A 198 15.58 -0.59 -1.26
CA ALA A 198 16.98 -0.25 -1.51
C ALA A 198 17.38 1.05 -0.79
N HIS A 199 16.56 2.10 -0.83
CA HIS A 199 16.80 3.32 -0.04
C HIS A 199 16.87 3.03 1.46
N TYR A 200 15.94 2.24 1.98
CA TYR A 200 15.96 1.84 3.40
C TYR A 200 17.23 1.07 3.77
N GLN A 201 17.65 0.13 2.91
CA GLN A 201 18.88 -0.62 3.10
C GLN A 201 20.12 0.29 3.05
N ASN A 202 20.18 1.22 2.11
CA ASN A 202 21.27 2.19 1.99
C ASN A 202 21.35 3.08 3.23
N TRP A 203 20.21 3.58 3.73
CA TRP A 203 20.16 4.34 4.98
C TRP A 203 20.78 3.56 6.16
N LEU A 204 20.45 2.28 6.29
CA LEU A 204 21.04 1.42 7.32
C LEU A 204 22.54 1.19 7.11
N ILE A 205 23.00 1.05 5.86
CA ILE A 205 24.43 0.90 5.54
C ILE A 205 25.21 2.17 5.90
N TYR A 206 24.70 3.36 5.56
CA TYR A 206 25.33 4.62 5.94
C TYR A 206 25.32 4.83 7.46
N THR A 207 24.25 4.41 8.14
CA THR A 207 24.20 4.45 9.62
C THR A 207 25.28 3.56 10.23
N LYS A 208 25.48 2.35 9.67
CA LYS A 208 26.58 1.46 10.07
C LYS A 208 27.95 2.10 9.79
N GLN A 209 28.12 2.75 8.64
CA GLN A 209 29.38 3.43 8.31
C GLN A 209 29.70 4.53 9.32
N LYS A 210 28.72 5.37 9.68
CA LYS A 210 28.88 6.37 10.73
C LYS A 210 29.34 5.75 12.05
N GLY A 211 28.75 4.63 12.46
CA GLY A 211 29.18 3.91 13.67
C GLY A 211 30.61 3.34 13.59
N LEU A 212 31.08 2.96 12.40
CA LEU A 212 32.48 2.59 12.18
C LEU A 212 33.42 3.79 12.31
N ASP A 213 33.01 4.93 11.77
CA ASP A 213 33.79 6.17 11.86
C ASP A 213 33.93 6.60 13.33
N GLU A 214 32.86 6.52 14.12
CA GLU A 214 32.89 6.79 15.57
C GLU A 214 33.83 5.84 16.35
N ILE A 215 33.92 4.55 15.95
CA ILE A 215 34.88 3.60 16.54
C ILE A 215 36.31 4.03 16.16
N ASN A 216 36.56 4.33 14.89
CA ASN A 216 37.87 4.74 14.40
C ASN A 216 38.34 6.04 15.10
N GLU A 217 37.46 7.03 15.23
CA GLU A 217 37.75 8.30 15.91
C GLU A 217 38.09 8.08 17.39
N ARG A 218 37.37 7.20 18.09
CA ARG A 218 37.65 6.87 19.50
C ARG A 218 39.03 6.25 19.66
N HIS A 219 39.38 5.28 18.81
CA HIS A 219 40.71 4.65 18.83
C HIS A 219 41.80 5.64 18.45
N ALA A 220 41.60 6.48 17.44
CA ALA A 220 42.54 7.53 17.05
C ALA A 220 42.78 8.55 18.18
N ALA A 221 41.72 8.99 18.86
CA ALA A 221 41.82 9.89 20.02
C ALA A 221 42.58 9.24 21.18
N HIS A 222 42.32 7.95 21.45
CA HIS A 222 43.04 7.19 22.46
C HIS A 222 44.54 7.06 22.12
N PHE A 223 44.88 6.78 20.86
CA PHE A 223 46.28 6.78 20.41
C PHE A 223 46.95 8.14 20.59
N ALA A 224 46.32 9.22 20.13
CA ALA A 224 46.85 10.57 20.26
C ALA A 224 47.00 11.02 21.73
N TYR A 225 46.16 10.51 22.63
CA TYR A 225 46.30 10.74 24.07
C TYR A 225 47.53 10.04 24.65
N ILE A 226 47.73 8.76 24.32
CA ILE A 226 48.86 7.99 24.85
C ILE A 226 50.18 8.47 24.26
N GLU A 227 50.22 8.83 22.98
CA GLU A 227 51.41 9.42 22.35
C GLU A 227 51.85 10.69 23.06
N ARG A 228 50.89 11.55 23.46
CA ARG A 228 51.18 12.75 24.26
C ARG A 228 51.75 12.40 25.65
N LEU A 229 51.25 11.36 26.31
CA LEU A 229 51.78 10.91 27.60
C LEU A 229 53.19 10.31 27.46
N ALA A 230 53.44 9.54 26.40
CA ALA A 230 54.73 8.93 26.12
C ALA A 230 55.81 10.00 25.90
N VAL A 231 55.53 11.00 25.06
CA VAL A 231 56.43 12.15 24.82
C VAL A 231 56.68 12.96 26.09
N ALA A 232 55.66 13.15 26.93
CA ALA A 232 55.83 13.84 28.21
C ALA A 232 56.72 13.06 29.21
N SER A 233 56.77 11.73 29.11
CA SER A 233 57.59 10.86 29.96
C SER A 233 59.06 10.73 29.52
N GLU A 234 59.42 11.23 28.33
CA GLU A 234 60.79 11.17 27.78
C GLU A 234 61.81 11.94 28.63
N GLN A 235 61.37 12.84 29.51
CA GLN A 235 62.23 13.69 30.32
C GLN A 235 62.89 13.01 31.54
N ILE A 236 62.59 11.73 31.87
CA ILE A 236 62.91 11.17 33.21
C ILE A 236 63.87 9.95 33.26
N GLY A 237 64.34 9.32 32.16
CA GLY A 237 65.52 8.42 32.31
C GLY A 237 65.92 7.40 31.24
N SER A 238 67.22 7.04 31.31
CA SER A 238 67.99 5.79 31.13
C SER A 238 67.52 4.56 30.29
N VAL A 239 66.39 4.56 29.58
CA VAL A 239 66.05 3.43 28.66
C VAL A 239 66.63 3.72 27.28
N THR A 240 67.27 2.74 26.64
CA THR A 240 67.80 2.93 25.28
C THR A 240 66.64 3.22 24.30
N GLU A 241 66.85 4.14 23.36
CA GLU A 241 65.83 4.56 22.39
C GLU A 241 65.20 3.36 21.64
N ASN A 242 66.00 2.33 21.36
CA ASN A 242 65.55 1.09 20.73
C ASN A 242 64.55 0.30 21.57
N GLU A 243 64.75 0.20 22.88
CA GLU A 243 63.82 -0.53 23.77
C GLU A 243 62.47 0.20 23.87
N ARG A 244 62.49 1.53 23.86
CA ARG A 244 61.25 2.34 23.82
C ARG A 244 60.50 2.15 22.51
N GLN A 245 61.20 2.21 21.38
CA GLN A 245 60.60 2.01 20.06
C GLN A 245 59.97 0.61 19.94
N ASN A 246 60.62 -0.42 20.49
CA ASN A 246 60.07 -1.79 20.50
C ASN A 246 58.80 -1.90 21.35
N VAL A 247 58.80 -1.37 22.58
CA VAL A 247 57.60 -1.38 23.45
C VAL A 247 56.45 -0.60 22.81
N TRP A 248 56.77 0.53 22.17
CA TRP A 248 55.79 1.37 21.49
C TRP A 248 55.22 0.71 20.23
N SER A 249 56.06 0.04 19.44
CA SER A 249 55.64 -0.76 18.29
C SER A 249 54.69 -1.90 18.70
N ASP A 250 55.05 -2.65 19.75
CA ASP A 250 54.23 -3.72 20.32
C ASP A 250 52.88 -3.20 20.82
N TYR A 251 52.88 -2.06 21.51
CA TYR A 251 51.67 -1.40 21.98
C TYR A 251 50.76 -1.00 20.81
N ARG A 252 51.31 -0.30 19.80
CA ARG A 252 50.56 0.08 18.60
C ARG A 252 49.95 -1.15 17.92
N GLN A 253 50.72 -2.22 17.77
CA GLN A 253 50.25 -3.44 17.13
C GLN A 253 49.12 -4.10 17.94
N LYS A 254 49.23 -4.18 19.26
CA LYS A 254 48.17 -4.72 20.14
C LYS A 254 46.88 -3.91 20.04
N THR A 255 46.97 -2.58 20.10
CA THR A 255 45.80 -1.71 20.02
C THR A 255 45.16 -1.72 18.64
N MET A 256 45.96 -1.80 17.55
CA MET A 256 45.43 -1.99 16.19
C MET A 256 44.65 -3.30 16.07
N ARG A 257 45.17 -4.42 16.59
CA ARG A 257 44.44 -5.70 16.62
C ARG A 257 43.15 -5.62 17.43
N GLN A 258 43.14 -4.89 18.55
CA GLN A 258 41.93 -4.67 19.35
C GLN A 258 40.89 -3.86 18.58
N ASN A 259 41.30 -2.78 17.90
CA ASN A 259 40.43 -1.98 17.05
C ASN A 259 39.84 -2.83 15.90
N GLU A 260 40.67 -3.60 15.20
CA GLU A 260 40.22 -4.53 14.15
C GLU A 260 39.20 -5.56 14.67
N ALA A 261 39.45 -6.14 15.85
CA ALA A 261 38.53 -7.07 16.48
C ALA A 261 37.21 -6.42 16.89
N GLU A 262 37.23 -5.19 17.42
CA GLU A 262 36.01 -4.43 17.75
C GLU A 262 35.21 -4.10 16.47
N ARG A 263 35.88 -3.60 15.42
CA ARG A 263 35.27 -3.31 14.12
C ARG A 263 34.63 -4.55 13.52
N ALA A 264 35.34 -5.69 13.50
CA ALA A 264 34.80 -6.95 12.98
C ALA A 264 33.53 -7.38 13.74
N LYS A 265 33.56 -7.35 15.07
CA LYS A 265 32.40 -7.65 15.92
C LYS A 265 31.24 -6.68 15.72
N PHE A 266 31.53 -5.39 15.47
CA PHE A 266 30.51 -4.40 15.15
C PHE A 266 29.85 -4.67 13.79
N VAL A 267 30.66 -4.87 12.74
CA VAL A 267 30.19 -5.14 11.38
C VAL A 267 29.34 -6.40 11.34
N GLU A 268 29.75 -7.47 12.00
CA GLU A 268 28.99 -8.72 12.02
C GLU A 268 27.61 -8.54 12.67
N ARG A 269 27.56 -7.90 13.85
CA ARG A 269 26.31 -7.61 14.57
C ARG A 269 25.39 -6.73 13.74
N GLU A 270 25.89 -5.63 13.19
CA GLU A 270 25.07 -4.71 12.40
C GLU A 270 24.63 -5.35 11.08
N ASN A 271 25.48 -6.12 10.38
CA ASN A 271 25.04 -6.83 9.16
C ASN A 271 23.90 -7.82 9.45
N LYS A 272 23.94 -8.53 10.58
CA LYS A 272 22.84 -9.42 11.00
C LYS A 272 21.55 -8.64 11.26
N LYS A 273 21.66 -7.50 11.95
CA LYS A 273 20.54 -6.60 12.24
C LYS A 273 19.94 -6.01 10.95
N ILE A 274 20.77 -5.50 10.04
CA ILE A 274 20.36 -4.96 8.74
C ILE A 274 19.57 -6.00 7.94
N ARG A 275 20.08 -7.23 7.80
CA ARG A 275 19.36 -8.32 7.10
C ARG A 275 18.01 -8.64 7.73
N SER A 276 17.86 -8.51 9.05
CA SER A 276 16.57 -8.70 9.72
C SER A 276 15.61 -7.55 9.44
N LEU A 277 16.08 -6.30 9.58
CA LEU A 277 15.28 -5.10 9.37
C LEU A 277 14.81 -4.96 7.92
N VAL A 278 15.69 -5.18 6.94
CA VAL A 278 15.35 -5.15 5.51
C VAL A 278 14.27 -6.17 5.17
N ARG A 279 14.38 -7.41 5.67
CA ARG A 279 13.35 -8.45 5.47
C ARG A 279 12.01 -8.06 6.10
N LYS A 280 12.02 -7.53 7.32
CA LYS A 280 10.79 -7.03 7.98
C LYS A 280 10.15 -5.91 7.17
N LYS A 281 10.95 -4.96 6.69
CA LYS A 281 10.47 -3.83 5.88
C LYS A 281 9.90 -4.30 4.54
N ALA A 282 10.59 -5.20 3.84
CA ALA A 282 10.11 -5.80 2.59
C ALA A 282 8.75 -6.49 2.78
N ASN A 283 8.59 -7.27 3.85
CA ASN A 283 7.32 -7.94 4.15
C ASN A 283 6.19 -6.93 4.45
N ALA A 284 6.49 -5.86 5.20
CA ALA A 284 5.51 -4.80 5.48
C ALA A 284 5.07 -4.07 4.20
N ILE A 285 5.99 -3.83 3.27
CA ILE A 285 5.67 -3.22 1.97
C ILE A 285 4.78 -4.15 1.15
N MET A 286 5.10 -5.44 1.09
CA MET A 286 4.27 -6.40 0.35
C MET A 286 2.84 -6.48 0.93
N ALA A 287 2.67 -6.30 2.24
CA ALA A 287 1.34 -6.18 2.84
C ALA A 287 0.60 -4.94 2.31
N ILE A 288 1.22 -3.76 2.33
CA ILE A 288 0.65 -2.52 1.77
C ILE A 288 0.25 -2.70 0.29
N VAL A 289 1.13 -3.32 -0.51
CA VAL A 289 0.86 -3.58 -1.94
C VAL A 289 -0.35 -4.49 -2.11
N ASN A 290 -0.48 -5.54 -1.31
CA ASN A 290 -1.63 -6.44 -1.38
C ASN A 290 -2.92 -5.74 -0.94
N ASP A 291 -2.88 -4.93 0.12
CA ASP A 291 -4.03 -4.16 0.61
C ASP A 291 -4.54 -3.18 -0.47
N GLU A 292 -3.62 -2.49 -1.16
CA GLU A 292 -3.99 -1.59 -2.26
C GLU A 292 -4.52 -2.34 -3.48
N LEU A 293 -3.97 -3.51 -3.77
CA LEU A 293 -4.48 -4.37 -4.83
C LEU A 293 -5.91 -4.83 -4.54
N GLU A 294 -6.19 -5.28 -3.32
CA GLU A 294 -7.53 -5.68 -2.90
C GLU A 294 -8.50 -4.51 -2.98
N ALA A 295 -8.10 -3.33 -2.52
CA ALA A 295 -8.91 -2.12 -2.60
C ALA A 295 -9.18 -1.70 -4.06
N MET A 296 -8.20 -1.83 -4.97
CA MET A 296 -8.38 -1.61 -6.41
C MET A 296 -9.39 -2.58 -6.99
N GLN A 297 -9.25 -3.88 -6.69
CA GLN A 297 -10.16 -4.92 -7.18
C GLN A 297 -11.59 -4.69 -6.69
N GLN A 298 -11.79 -4.40 -5.41
CA GLN A 298 -13.10 -4.09 -4.84
C GLN A 298 -13.75 -2.92 -5.59
N TYR A 299 -13.01 -1.82 -5.77
CA TYR A 299 -13.48 -0.65 -6.50
C TYR A 299 -13.93 -0.98 -7.93
N LEU A 300 -13.11 -1.72 -8.69
CA LEU A 300 -13.46 -2.11 -10.05
C LEU A 300 -14.71 -3.00 -10.09
N ASN A 301 -14.87 -3.92 -9.12
CA ASN A 301 -16.04 -4.81 -9.04
C ASN A 301 -17.34 -4.05 -8.87
N VAL A 302 -17.31 -3.05 -8.00
CA VAL A 302 -18.48 -2.25 -7.65
C VAL A 302 -18.88 -1.32 -8.79
N ASN A 303 -17.90 -0.72 -9.47
CA ASN A 303 -18.16 0.22 -10.57
C ASN A 303 -18.48 -0.49 -11.91
N MET A 304 -18.04 -1.73 -12.11
CA MET A 304 -18.48 -2.54 -13.26
C MET A 304 -19.97 -2.90 -13.26
N VAL A 305 -20.66 -2.81 -12.13
CA VAL A 305 -22.08 -3.23 -11.98
C VAL A 305 -23.02 -2.02 -11.98
N SER A 306 -22.56 -0.84 -12.40
CA SER A 306 -23.45 0.31 -12.54
C SER A 306 -24.10 0.35 -13.93
N PRO A 307 -25.43 0.11 -14.06
CA PRO A 307 -26.16 0.27 -15.33
C PRO A 307 -26.17 1.73 -15.83
N ASP A 308 -25.58 2.65 -15.07
CA ASP A 308 -25.44 4.05 -15.43
C ASP A 308 -24.20 4.35 -16.28
N ILE A 309 -23.22 3.43 -16.41
CA ILE A 309 -22.07 3.63 -17.32
C ILE A 309 -22.55 3.61 -18.79
N GLU A 310 -23.57 2.80 -19.10
CA GLU A 310 -24.23 2.80 -20.41
C GLU A 310 -25.12 4.04 -20.63
N LYS A 311 -25.50 4.76 -19.57
CA LYS A 311 -26.42 5.91 -19.63
C LYS A 311 -25.75 7.27 -19.45
N SER A 312 -24.52 7.33 -18.94
CA SER A 312 -23.89 8.59 -18.54
C SER A 312 -23.22 9.37 -19.69
N HIS A 313 -23.22 8.88 -20.93
CA HIS A 313 -22.74 9.68 -22.07
C HIS A 313 -23.57 9.48 -23.35
N PRO A 314 -24.57 10.33 -23.63
CA PRO A 314 -24.82 10.70 -25.01
C PRO A 314 -23.64 11.59 -25.43
N ILE A 315 -22.61 10.99 -26.03
CA ILE A 315 -21.63 11.75 -26.82
C ILE A 315 -22.44 12.48 -27.90
N PRO A 316 -22.44 13.82 -27.96
CA PRO A 316 -23.07 14.53 -29.06
C PRO A 316 -22.34 14.13 -30.34
N LYS A 317 -22.98 13.29 -31.16
CA LYS A 317 -22.61 13.13 -32.56
C LYS A 317 -22.87 14.49 -33.21
N ASN A 318 -21.83 15.30 -33.37
CA ASN A 318 -21.54 16.16 -34.53
C ASN A 318 -20.47 17.21 -34.21
N SER A 319 -19.29 17.05 -34.78
CA SER A 319 -18.79 17.98 -35.81
C SER A 319 -17.51 17.44 -36.42
N SER A 320 -17.66 16.99 -37.64
CA SER A 320 -16.60 16.82 -38.62
C SER A 320 -15.69 18.06 -38.70
N GLY A 321 -14.38 17.82 -38.67
CA GLY A 321 -13.38 18.67 -39.32
C GLY A 321 -12.71 19.73 -38.45
N ARG A 322 -11.53 19.38 -37.91
CA ARG A 322 -10.25 20.09 -38.13
C ARG A 322 -9.19 19.63 -37.11
N GLY A 323 -8.08 19.12 -37.64
CA GLY A 323 -6.73 19.38 -37.14
C GLY A 323 -6.38 18.86 -35.73
N SER A 324 -5.74 17.69 -35.70
CA SER A 324 -4.93 17.19 -34.60
C SER A 324 -3.92 18.24 -34.12
N ARG A 325 -4.10 18.79 -32.91
CA ARG A 325 -3.07 19.40 -32.03
C ARG A 325 -3.71 19.94 -30.74
N SER A 326 -4.01 19.07 -29.76
CA SER A 326 -4.39 19.51 -28.41
C SER A 326 -4.25 18.44 -27.31
N GLY A 327 -3.40 17.42 -27.51
CA GLY A 327 -3.16 16.35 -26.52
C GLY A 327 -2.28 16.73 -25.32
N GLN A 328 -1.89 17.99 -25.15
CA GLN A 328 -0.91 18.40 -24.14
C GLN A 328 -1.37 19.49 -23.15
N GLN A 329 -2.59 20.02 -23.26
CA GLN A 329 -3.05 21.11 -22.39
C GLN A 329 -4.11 20.75 -21.35
N PHE A 330 -4.61 19.50 -21.33
CA PHE A 330 -5.59 19.07 -20.32
C PHE A 330 -4.98 18.58 -18.98
N ARG A 331 -3.65 18.63 -18.83
CA ARG A 331 -2.95 18.24 -17.59
C ARG A 331 -2.65 19.38 -16.62
N SER A 332 -2.93 20.65 -16.97
CA SER A 332 -2.51 21.80 -16.14
C SER A 332 -3.66 22.56 -15.45
N SER A 333 -4.88 22.59 -16.01
CA SER A 333 -5.89 23.56 -15.53
C SER A 333 -6.69 23.15 -14.29
N ARG A 334 -6.80 21.86 -13.95
CA ARG A 334 -7.49 21.43 -12.71
C ARG A 334 -6.58 21.31 -11.48
N PHE A 335 -5.27 21.42 -11.66
CA PHE A 335 -4.29 21.33 -10.56
C PHE A 335 -3.92 22.69 -9.95
N SER A 336 -4.36 23.82 -10.54
CA SER A 336 -4.01 25.18 -10.11
C SER A 336 -5.07 25.83 -9.19
N GLU A 337 -6.32 25.38 -9.22
CA GLU A 337 -7.44 26.11 -8.58
C GLU A 337 -7.67 25.83 -7.08
N TYR A 338 -6.93 24.90 -6.46
CA TYR A 338 -7.05 24.61 -5.02
C TYR A 338 -5.88 25.15 -4.17
N ALA A 339 -4.89 25.81 -4.77
CA ALA A 339 -3.70 26.30 -4.06
C ALA A 339 -3.85 27.73 -3.48
N THR A 340 -4.93 28.44 -3.77
CA THR A 340 -5.16 29.82 -3.32
C THR A 340 -6.31 29.88 -2.34
N THR A 341 -6.08 29.45 -1.09
CA THR A 341 -6.72 30.00 0.13
C THR A 341 -6.31 29.18 1.36
N ARG A 342 -5.17 29.52 1.97
CA ARG A 342 -4.95 29.51 3.43
C ARG A 342 -3.51 29.91 3.76
N SER A 343 -3.24 31.21 3.67
CA SER A 343 -2.16 31.85 4.40
C SER A 343 -2.78 32.69 5.53
N SER A 344 -2.66 32.21 6.78
CA SER A 344 -2.63 33.05 7.98
C SER A 344 -2.53 32.17 9.24
N GLY A 345 -1.56 32.48 10.11
CA GLY A 345 -1.55 32.04 11.50
C GLY A 345 -0.38 31.13 11.91
N CYS A 346 0.85 31.64 11.86
CA CYS A 346 1.96 31.07 12.63
C CYS A 346 1.77 31.45 14.11
N GLY A 347 1.40 30.48 14.93
CA GLY A 347 1.41 30.59 16.39
C GLY A 347 2.68 29.94 16.93
N THR A 348 3.50 30.75 17.58
CA THR A 348 4.67 30.35 18.37
C THR A 348 4.29 29.39 19.49
N CYS A 349 5.01 28.26 19.61
CA CYS A 349 5.26 27.50 20.83
C CYS A 349 6.66 26.88 20.72
#